data_AF-A0A8J4Y9K6-F1
#
_entry.id   AF-A0A8J4Y9K6-F1
#
_cell.length_a   1.000
_cell.length_b   1.000
_cell.length_c   1.000
_cell.angle_alpha   90.00
_cell.angle_beta   90.00
_cell.angle_gamma   90.00
#
_symmetry.space_group_name_H-M   'P 1'
#
loop_
_entity.id
_entity.type
_entity.pdbx_description
1 polymer ?
#
loop_
_entity_poly.entity_id
_entity_poly.type
_entity_poly.pdbx_seq_one_letter_code
_entity_poly.pdbx_strand_id
1 'polypeptide(L)'
;MKINKELLAIKGYFFLRYAGSGPLVMLLPLLVRSKGVSAHMVGLLWTVLPVVALVTNSISGTLADYLKAHRTVFLSSVISLTAGAVAIYWIPNIPFANDTLEEAISLASMGNATLRSMGNSSSLGMLGLADIDPDMTVGEGGAALPPGGEALGRPGDGMELSALIQYPQFWLVFFALMVEQMGISTSNTMADTVCMQILGSESHKYGRQRLWGTIGMGVSAILYGYLIDWYSQGLPEKDYLPAVIGCIVVMFADVVLVARMRIPFPKDQRLRMGEVRTKLMHPRVLLFLMTVYVMGMSLGIVWVFKLMLVEDVALAWDPEFPALKLLQGMNIAIESFLGEVPFFFIAGMLIQRLGYTAVLATSLVSLGVRCCLYYTVSNPWYFLPIELLNGLSYSLFHSAMASYASFIAPQGAQATLQSVVRATFVGGLSTAGCVGGVLYNTLGGSIAFLQVGVFDLGYVVVFVLLHFLIKRYHGNATGKCRIACCRQGPHGRDWLYCITLCESSCGDVKDDTEVDAFTNKPREAMKEPILEKKCPEAPRTMVATHEATGDECVRFIV
;
A
#
# COMPACT_ATOMS: atom_id res chain seq x y z
N MET A 1 3.10 36.41 0.14
CA MET A 1 2.53 35.04 0.16
C MET A 1 2.04 34.75 1.58
N LYS A 2 0.73 34.74 1.85
CA LYS A 2 0.20 34.41 3.19
C LYS A 2 0.24 32.88 3.37
N ILE A 3 1.08 32.39 4.29
CA ILE A 3 1.18 30.95 4.58
C ILE A 3 -0.08 30.52 5.33
N ASN A 4 -0.81 29.54 4.78
CA ASN A 4 -1.92 28.93 5.48
C ASN A 4 -1.37 28.04 6.61
N LYS A 5 -1.53 28.49 7.86
CA LYS A 5 -1.00 27.81 9.05
C LYS A 5 -1.65 26.43 9.29
N GLU A 6 -2.92 26.25 8.94
CA GLU A 6 -3.62 24.96 9.07
C GLU A 6 -3.06 23.94 8.07
N LEU A 7 -2.82 24.38 6.83
CA LEU A 7 -2.20 23.56 5.80
C LEU A 7 -0.72 23.26 6.11
N LEU A 8 -0.02 24.15 6.81
CA LEU A 8 1.34 23.90 7.27
C LEU A 8 1.39 22.84 8.37
N ALA A 9 0.44 22.87 9.31
CA ALA A 9 0.37 21.89 10.39
C ALA A 9 0.15 20.46 9.85
N ILE A 10 -0.77 20.28 8.89
CA ILE A 10 -1.02 18.95 8.31
C ILE A 10 0.15 18.43 7.46
N LYS A 11 0.88 19.32 6.77
CA LYS A 11 2.13 18.95 6.08
C LYS A 11 3.20 18.51 7.07
N GLY A 12 3.35 19.25 8.17
CA GLY A 12 4.25 18.90 9.26
C GLY A 12 3.92 17.53 9.86
N TYR A 13 2.62 17.25 10.06
CA TYR A 13 2.15 15.94 10.51
C TYR A 13 2.56 14.84 9.54
N PHE A 14 2.22 14.97 8.24
CA PHE A 14 2.61 13.97 7.25
C PHE A 14 4.14 13.75 7.25
N PHE A 15 4.92 14.82 7.27
CA PHE A 15 6.37 14.71 7.34
C PHE A 15 6.85 13.97 8.59
N LEU A 16 6.45 14.41 9.80
CA LEU A 16 6.93 13.83 11.06
C LEU A 16 6.44 12.39 11.25
N ARG A 17 5.17 12.11 10.97
CA ARG A 17 4.58 10.77 11.06
C ARG A 17 5.32 9.76 10.19
N TYR A 18 5.60 10.11 8.94
CA TYR A 18 6.30 9.21 8.03
C TYR A 18 7.81 9.21 8.25
N ALA A 19 8.42 10.31 8.71
CA ALA A 19 9.83 10.34 9.09
C ALA A 19 10.10 9.47 10.32
N GLY A 20 9.24 9.53 11.34
CA GLY A 20 9.42 8.81 12.61
C GLY A 20 9.25 7.31 12.45
N SER A 21 8.05 6.88 12.05
CA SER A 21 7.70 5.45 12.00
C SER A 21 7.84 4.83 10.61
N GLY A 22 7.84 5.60 9.52
CA GLY A 22 7.83 5.06 8.14
C GLY A 22 8.95 4.07 7.84
N PRO A 23 10.24 4.42 8.03
CA PRO A 23 11.32 3.47 7.77
C PRO A 23 11.34 2.31 8.77
N LEU A 24 10.98 2.56 10.04
CA LEU A 24 10.92 1.50 11.04
C LEU A 24 9.88 0.45 10.64
N VAL A 25 8.71 0.87 10.15
CA VAL A 25 7.64 -0.02 9.65
C VAL A 25 8.10 -0.87 8.48
N MET A 26 8.89 -0.32 7.57
CA MET A 26 9.47 -1.08 6.45
C MET A 26 10.57 -2.05 6.91
N LEU A 27 11.27 -1.73 8.01
CA LEU A 27 12.26 -2.60 8.62
C LEU A 27 11.65 -3.62 9.61
N LEU A 28 10.37 -3.48 10.01
CA LEU A 28 9.72 -4.41 10.95
C LEU A 28 9.76 -5.88 10.52
N PRO A 29 9.52 -6.24 9.23
CA PRO A 29 9.67 -7.62 8.79
C PRO A 29 11.08 -8.18 9.07
N LEU A 30 12.11 -7.35 8.93
CA LEU A 30 13.51 -7.71 9.20
C LEU A 30 13.81 -7.80 10.68
N LEU A 31 13.27 -6.89 11.51
CA LEU A 31 13.40 -6.94 12.96
C LEU A 31 12.71 -8.17 13.55
N VAL A 32 11.56 -8.56 13.01
CA VAL A 32 10.86 -9.79 13.42
C VAL A 32 11.65 -11.01 12.95
N ARG A 33 12.22 -10.96 11.74
CA ARG A 33 13.12 -12.02 11.24
C ARG A 33 14.41 -12.14 12.05
N SER A 34 14.97 -11.06 12.57
CA SER A 34 16.18 -11.12 13.42
C SER A 34 15.88 -11.66 14.83
N LYS A 35 14.62 -11.66 15.27
CA LYS A 35 14.19 -12.43 16.46
C LYS A 35 14.01 -13.93 16.18
N GLY A 36 14.37 -14.33 14.95
CA GLY A 36 14.36 -15.64 14.33
C GLY A 36 12.97 -16.21 14.01
N VAL A 37 12.02 -15.32 13.75
CA VAL A 37 10.79 -15.69 13.05
C VAL A 37 11.13 -15.86 11.57
N SER A 38 10.89 -17.05 11.01
CA SER A 38 11.16 -17.36 9.59
C SER A 38 10.36 -16.47 8.62
N ALA A 39 10.82 -16.39 7.36
CA ALA A 39 10.17 -15.56 6.33
C ALA A 39 8.70 -15.94 6.08
N HIS A 40 8.38 -17.23 6.09
CA HIS A 40 7.00 -17.69 5.92
C HIS A 40 6.09 -17.25 7.08
N MET A 41 6.61 -17.24 8.31
CA MET A 41 5.87 -16.78 9.49
C MET A 41 5.65 -15.27 9.47
N VAL A 42 6.65 -14.51 9.02
CA VAL A 42 6.47 -13.08 8.76
C VAL A 42 5.36 -12.87 7.74
N GLY A 43 5.31 -13.66 6.66
CA GLY A 43 4.19 -13.64 5.71
C GLY A 43 2.82 -13.89 6.36
N LEU A 44 2.70 -14.90 7.23
CA LEU A 44 1.46 -15.20 7.95
C LEU A 44 1.03 -14.07 8.89
N LEU A 45 1.97 -13.49 9.64
CA LEU A 45 1.70 -12.32 10.48
C LEU A 45 1.12 -11.17 9.63
N TRP A 46 1.77 -10.84 8.51
CA TRP A 46 1.33 -9.77 7.60
C TRP A 46 0.06 -10.11 6.79
N THR A 47 -0.43 -11.35 6.86
CA THR A 47 -1.75 -11.72 6.30
C THR A 47 -2.88 -11.19 7.18
N VAL A 48 -2.72 -11.32 8.49
CA VAL A 48 -3.76 -10.99 9.49
C VAL A 48 -3.82 -9.49 9.75
N LEU A 49 -2.66 -8.84 9.82
CA LEU A 49 -2.52 -7.44 10.21
C LEU A 49 -3.37 -6.44 9.38
N PRO A 50 -3.43 -6.51 8.03
CA PRO A 50 -4.24 -5.59 7.25
C PRO A 50 -5.76 -5.78 7.46
N VAL A 51 -6.22 -6.99 7.77
CA VAL A 51 -7.63 -7.26 8.10
C VAL A 51 -8.01 -6.56 9.41
N VAL A 52 -7.15 -6.65 10.42
CA VAL A 52 -7.32 -5.94 11.70
C VAL A 52 -7.40 -4.44 11.44
N ALA A 53 -6.48 -3.90 10.63
CA ALA A 53 -6.44 -2.49 10.26
C ALA A 53 -7.74 -2.01 9.57
N LEU A 54 -8.38 -2.85 8.75
CA LEU A 54 -9.65 -2.54 8.09
C LEU A 54 -10.81 -2.42 9.09
N VAL A 55 -10.89 -3.36 10.03
CA VAL A 55 -11.91 -3.37 11.09
C VAL A 55 -11.71 -2.15 12.00
N THR A 56 -10.46 -1.86 12.40
CA THR A 56 -10.13 -0.72 13.26
C THR A 56 -10.48 0.62 12.62
N ASN A 57 -10.30 0.80 11.30
CA ASN A 57 -10.72 2.05 10.63
C ASN A 57 -12.22 2.30 10.76
N SER A 58 -13.03 1.26 10.58
CA SER A 58 -14.49 1.36 10.67
C SER A 58 -14.93 1.73 12.10
N ILE A 59 -14.31 1.11 13.10
CA ILE A 59 -14.60 1.36 14.52
C ILE A 59 -14.11 2.74 14.96
N SER A 60 -12.88 3.12 14.61
CA SER A 60 -12.28 4.38 15.05
C SER A 60 -12.98 5.61 14.45
N GLY A 61 -13.42 5.53 13.18
CA GLY A 61 -14.22 6.58 12.56
C GLY A 61 -15.56 6.78 13.28
N THR A 62 -16.32 5.70 13.47
CA THR A 62 -17.62 5.76 14.17
C THR A 62 -17.48 6.20 15.63
N LEU A 63 -16.42 5.76 16.32
CA LEU A 63 -16.13 6.16 17.69
C LEU A 63 -15.76 7.65 17.79
N ALA A 64 -14.96 8.16 16.85
CA ALA A 64 -14.59 9.57 16.80
C ALA A 64 -15.81 10.48 16.60
N ASP A 65 -16.73 10.07 15.70
CA ASP A 65 -17.98 10.77 15.43
C ASP A 65 -18.94 10.72 16.64
N TYR A 66 -19.14 9.53 17.23
CA TYR A 66 -20.04 9.33 18.38
C TYR A 66 -19.59 10.13 19.61
N LEU A 67 -18.29 10.09 19.93
CA LEU A 67 -17.74 10.80 21.08
C LEU A 67 -17.43 12.28 20.81
N LYS A 68 -17.57 12.74 19.54
CA LYS A 68 -17.11 14.06 19.08
C LYS A 68 -15.66 14.36 19.49
N ALA A 69 -14.86 13.31 19.63
CA ALA A 69 -13.52 13.35 20.23
C ALA A 69 -12.42 13.06 19.21
N HIS A 70 -12.55 13.59 17.98
CA HIS A 70 -11.61 13.37 16.87
C HIS A 70 -10.14 13.61 17.26
N ARG A 71 -9.87 14.65 18.06
CA ARG A 71 -8.51 14.93 18.55
C ARG A 71 -7.98 13.81 19.43
N THR A 72 -8.78 13.32 20.36
CA THR A 72 -8.38 12.26 21.29
C THR A 72 -8.14 10.96 20.54
N VAL A 73 -9.02 10.61 19.59
CA VAL A 73 -8.86 9.42 18.74
C VAL A 73 -7.62 9.55 17.84
N PHE A 74 -7.34 10.73 17.31
CA PHE A 74 -6.15 10.94 16.51
C PHE A 74 -4.87 10.83 17.35
N LEU A 75 -4.81 11.49 18.50
CA LEU A 75 -3.67 11.40 19.43
C LEU A 75 -3.45 9.98 19.93
N SER A 76 -4.51 9.26 20.31
CA SER A 76 -4.38 7.88 20.77
C SER A 76 -3.84 6.97 19.68
N SER A 77 -4.20 7.19 18.41
CA SER A 77 -3.69 6.41 17.29
C SER A 77 -2.20 6.64 16.99
N VAL A 78 -1.70 7.88 17.16
CA VAL A 78 -0.27 8.20 17.00
C VAL A 78 0.54 7.58 18.15
N ILE A 79 0.01 7.63 19.37
CA ILE A 79 0.64 7.02 20.55
C ILE A 79 0.64 5.50 20.44
N SER A 80 -0.49 4.87 20.08
CA SER A 80 -0.59 3.41 19.98
C SER A 80 0.34 2.86 18.91
N LEU A 81 0.42 3.53 17.75
CA LEU A 81 1.37 3.21 16.70
C LEU A 81 2.81 3.20 17.23
N THR A 82 3.23 4.29 17.88
CA THR A 82 4.59 4.45 18.37
C THR A 82 4.90 3.40 19.43
N ALA A 83 3.97 3.17 20.35
CA ALA A 83 4.11 2.17 21.41
C ALA A 83 4.26 0.76 20.83
N GLY A 84 3.44 0.39 19.84
CA GLY A 84 3.52 -0.92 19.18
C GLY A 84 4.86 -1.12 18.46
N ALA A 85 5.30 -0.14 17.68
CA ALA A 85 6.57 -0.22 16.95
C ALA A 85 7.79 -0.31 17.89
N VAL A 86 7.80 0.46 18.98
CA VAL A 86 8.90 0.47 19.96
C VAL A 86 8.88 -0.79 20.83
N ALA A 87 7.70 -1.30 21.21
CA ALA A 87 7.57 -2.47 22.06
C ALA A 87 8.27 -3.70 21.45
N ILE A 88 8.20 -3.85 20.11
CA ILE A 88 8.81 -4.98 19.41
C ILE A 88 10.30 -5.09 19.71
N TYR A 89 11.03 -3.97 19.76
CA TYR A 89 12.47 -3.99 20.04
C TYR A 89 12.81 -4.67 21.38
N TRP A 90 12.08 -4.33 22.44
CA TRP A 90 12.32 -4.79 23.80
C TRP A 90 11.87 -6.23 24.09
N ILE A 91 11.14 -6.86 23.15
CA ILE A 91 10.75 -8.27 23.31
C ILE A 91 11.99 -9.14 23.13
N PRO A 92 12.33 -10.05 24.06
CA PRO A 92 13.47 -10.95 23.91
C PRO A 92 13.38 -11.81 22.64
N ASN A 93 14.53 -12.26 22.15
CA ASN A 93 14.60 -13.21 21.03
C ASN A 93 13.88 -14.52 21.40
N ILE A 94 13.30 -15.17 20.39
CA ILE A 94 12.64 -16.46 20.57
C ILE A 94 13.77 -17.51 20.66
N PRO A 95 13.91 -18.25 21.77
CA PRO A 95 15.04 -19.16 21.93
C PRO A 95 14.94 -20.33 20.94
N PHE A 96 15.96 -20.48 20.07
CA PHE A 96 16.04 -21.59 19.13
C PHE A 96 16.56 -22.86 19.81
N ALA A 97 16.11 -24.03 19.32
CA ALA A 97 16.66 -25.31 19.76
C ALA A 97 18.18 -25.42 19.53
N ASN A 98 18.73 -24.72 18.52
CA ASN A 98 20.17 -24.70 18.27
C ASN A 98 20.94 -23.83 19.26
N ASP A 99 20.39 -22.72 19.75
CA ASP A 99 21.02 -21.91 20.80
C ASP A 99 21.12 -22.73 22.09
N THR A 100 20.09 -23.53 22.41
CA THR A 100 20.17 -24.43 23.57
C THR A 100 21.20 -25.55 23.37
N LEU A 101 21.49 -25.95 22.12
CA LEU A 101 22.51 -26.95 21.82
C LEU A 101 23.92 -26.34 21.89
N GLU A 102 24.15 -25.15 21.34
CA GLU A 102 25.43 -24.44 21.47
C GLU A 102 25.69 -24.00 22.91
N GLU A 103 24.67 -23.53 23.62
CA GLU A 103 24.76 -23.18 25.03
C GLU A 103 25.01 -24.45 25.87
N ALA A 104 24.36 -25.58 25.57
CA ALA A 104 24.64 -26.88 26.18
C ALA A 104 26.03 -27.43 25.82
N ILE A 105 26.51 -27.25 24.60
CA ILE A 105 27.87 -27.62 24.16
C ILE A 105 28.90 -26.71 24.85
N SER A 106 28.61 -25.42 25.03
CA SER A 106 29.48 -24.49 25.76
C SER A 106 29.54 -24.85 27.24
N LEU A 107 28.40 -25.18 27.86
CA LEU A 107 28.31 -25.65 29.24
C LEU A 107 28.98 -27.02 29.42
N ALA A 108 28.87 -27.92 28.44
CA ALA A 108 29.56 -29.21 28.43
C ALA A 108 31.07 -29.06 28.20
N SER A 109 31.49 -28.10 27.37
CA SER A 109 32.89 -27.71 27.15
C SER A 109 33.51 -27.11 28.42
N MET A 110 32.79 -26.21 29.10
CA MET A 110 33.19 -25.65 30.40
C MET A 110 33.19 -26.72 31.51
N GLY A 111 32.24 -27.67 31.47
CA GLY A 111 32.19 -28.85 32.32
C GLY A 111 33.38 -29.79 32.11
N ASN A 112 33.79 -30.04 30.86
CA ASN A 112 34.96 -30.85 30.54
C ASN A 112 36.28 -30.14 30.90
N ALA A 113 36.35 -28.82 30.78
CA ALA A 113 37.51 -28.03 31.20
C ALA A 113 37.69 -28.04 32.74
N THR A 114 36.57 -27.97 33.49
CA THR A 114 36.58 -28.06 34.96
C THR A 114 36.88 -29.49 35.44
N LEU A 115 36.34 -30.52 34.78
CA LEU A 115 36.65 -31.94 35.04
C LEU A 115 38.10 -32.31 34.71
N ARG A 116 38.71 -31.72 33.67
CA ARG A 116 40.16 -31.91 33.38
C ARG A 116 41.08 -31.26 34.42
N SER A 117 40.61 -30.25 35.15
CA SER A 117 41.37 -29.66 36.27
C SER A 117 41.26 -30.48 37.57
N MET A 118 40.23 -31.31 37.70
CA MET A 118 40.05 -32.26 38.79
C MET A 118 40.52 -33.65 38.36
N GLY A 119 41.83 -33.83 38.29
CA GLY A 119 42.42 -35.15 38.15
C GLY A 119 42.08 -36.02 39.36
N ASN A 120 41.09 -36.90 39.23
CA ASN A 120 41.05 -38.21 39.89
C ASN A 120 39.99 -39.12 39.26
N SER A 121 40.45 -40.25 38.76
CA SER A 121 39.77 -41.22 37.90
C SER A 121 38.86 -42.19 38.67
N SER A 122 37.94 -41.71 39.51
CA SER A 122 37.07 -42.60 40.29
C SER A 122 35.59 -42.20 40.39
N SER A 123 35.15 -41.09 39.77
CA SER A 123 33.74 -40.65 39.80
C SER A 123 32.98 -40.81 38.48
N LEU A 124 33.63 -41.28 37.41
CA LEU A 124 33.05 -41.39 36.05
C LEU A 124 31.99 -42.50 35.88
N GLY A 125 31.80 -43.38 36.87
CA GLY A 125 30.82 -44.47 36.80
C GLY A 125 29.37 -44.08 37.15
N MET A 126 29.10 -42.87 37.64
CA MET A 126 27.77 -42.49 38.20
C MET A 126 26.89 -41.65 37.27
N LEU A 127 27.36 -41.24 36.08
CA LEU A 127 26.64 -40.30 35.19
C LEU A 127 26.20 -40.86 33.82
N GLY A 128 26.38 -42.15 33.55
CA GLY A 128 25.79 -42.78 32.36
C GLY A 128 26.24 -42.24 30.99
N LEU A 129 27.41 -41.60 30.91
CA LEU A 129 27.98 -41.03 29.68
C LEU A 129 29.09 -41.93 29.08
N ALA A 130 28.79 -43.21 28.86
CA ALA A 130 29.77 -44.16 28.32
C ALA A 130 29.84 -44.21 26.78
N ASP A 131 28.94 -43.54 26.05
CA ASP A 131 28.83 -43.71 24.59
C ASP A 131 29.08 -42.42 23.79
N ILE A 132 30.21 -41.75 24.02
CA ILE A 132 30.71 -40.72 23.09
C ILE A 132 32.13 -41.07 22.68
N ASP A 133 32.26 -41.57 21.45
CA ASP A 133 33.52 -41.91 20.80
C ASP A 133 34.36 -40.64 20.56
N PRO A 134 35.62 -40.52 21.05
CA PRO A 134 36.38 -39.27 21.00
C PRO A 134 37.03 -38.95 19.64
N ASP A 135 36.87 -39.79 18.61
CA ASP A 135 37.73 -39.76 17.42
C ASP A 135 37.05 -39.35 16.09
N MET A 136 35.95 -38.58 16.14
CA MET A 136 35.42 -37.94 14.93
C MET A 136 36.31 -36.77 14.48
N THR A 137 37.29 -37.09 13.64
CA THR A 137 38.12 -36.14 12.93
C THR A 137 37.36 -35.55 11.73
N VAL A 138 37.29 -34.22 11.67
CA VAL A 138 36.75 -33.47 10.53
C VAL A 138 37.75 -33.61 9.37
N GLY A 139 37.38 -34.34 8.33
CA GLY A 139 38.19 -34.50 7.13
C GLY A 139 38.26 -33.22 6.31
N GLU A 140 39.48 -32.73 6.05
CA GLU A 140 39.79 -31.78 4.99
C GLU A 140 39.49 -32.41 3.62
N GLY A 141 38.75 -31.68 2.77
CA GLY A 141 38.50 -32.11 1.39
C GLY A 141 37.75 -31.04 0.60
N GLY A 142 38.50 -30.23 -0.16
CA GLY A 142 37.93 -29.31 -1.14
C GLY A 142 37.11 -30.06 -2.18
N ALA A 143 35.84 -29.68 -2.33
CA ALA A 143 34.97 -30.10 -3.43
C ALA A 143 34.23 -28.88 -3.96
N ALA A 144 34.31 -28.69 -5.28
CA ALA A 144 33.69 -27.61 -6.02
C ALA A 144 32.17 -27.58 -5.82
N LEU A 145 31.62 -26.39 -5.55
CA LEU A 145 30.19 -26.12 -5.47
C LEU A 145 29.48 -26.43 -6.81
N PRO A 146 28.35 -27.16 -6.82
CA PRO A 146 27.46 -27.22 -7.98
C PRO A 146 26.67 -25.91 -8.11
N PRO A 147 26.23 -25.52 -9.33
CA PRO A 147 25.45 -24.30 -9.54
C PRO A 147 24.01 -24.54 -9.10
N GLY A 148 23.70 -24.14 -7.88
CA GLY A 148 22.37 -24.26 -7.27
C GLY A 148 22.40 -24.33 -5.75
N GLY A 149 23.38 -23.68 -5.12
CA GLY A 149 23.58 -23.76 -3.67
C GLY A 149 22.44 -23.13 -2.90
N GLU A 150 21.72 -23.97 -2.17
CA GLU A 150 20.97 -23.57 -0.98
C GLU A 150 21.88 -22.69 -0.13
N ALA A 151 21.48 -21.43 0.04
CA ALA A 151 22.12 -20.56 1.02
C ALA A 151 22.01 -21.25 2.39
N LEU A 152 23.09 -21.23 3.17
CA LEU A 152 23.06 -21.57 4.59
C LEU A 152 21.88 -20.80 5.22
N GLY A 153 20.78 -21.52 5.50
CA GLY A 153 19.59 -20.91 6.10
C GLY A 153 19.94 -20.36 7.47
N ARG A 154 19.34 -19.23 7.84
CA ARG A 154 19.53 -18.70 9.20
C ARG A 154 18.93 -19.67 10.22
N PRO A 155 19.45 -19.72 11.46
CA PRO A 155 18.78 -20.44 12.54
C PRO A 155 17.32 -19.98 12.63
N GLY A 156 16.37 -20.88 12.37
CA GLY A 156 14.93 -20.58 12.38
C GLY A 156 14.18 -20.83 11.06
N ASP A 157 14.86 -20.93 9.91
CA ASP A 157 14.20 -21.12 8.60
C ASP A 157 13.43 -22.45 8.46
N GLY A 158 13.63 -23.41 9.37
CA GLY A 158 12.92 -24.70 9.43
C GLY A 158 11.89 -24.87 10.56
N MET A 159 11.62 -23.85 11.39
CA MET A 159 10.70 -24.01 12.53
C MET A 159 9.23 -24.00 12.11
N GLU A 160 8.50 -25.07 12.43
CA GLU A 160 7.05 -25.16 12.17
C GLU A 160 6.22 -24.23 13.07
N LEU A 161 5.04 -23.83 12.59
CA LEU A 161 4.08 -22.96 13.31
C LEU A 161 3.75 -23.48 14.71
N SER A 162 3.63 -24.80 14.81
CA SER A 162 3.27 -25.53 16.02
C SER A 162 4.26 -25.31 17.16
N ALA A 163 5.54 -25.10 16.86
CA ALA A 163 6.57 -24.80 17.85
C ALA A 163 6.57 -23.31 18.21
N LEU A 164 6.44 -22.43 17.21
CA LEU A 164 6.53 -20.97 17.42
C LEU A 164 5.41 -20.43 18.32
N ILE A 165 4.18 -20.93 18.15
CA ILE A 165 3.01 -20.48 18.94
C ILE A 165 3.09 -20.86 20.43
N GLN A 166 4.01 -21.75 20.82
CA GLN A 166 4.22 -22.15 22.21
C GLN A 166 5.00 -21.07 22.99
N TYR A 167 5.75 -20.22 22.30
CA TYR A 167 6.56 -19.18 22.92
C TYR A 167 5.73 -17.92 23.22
N PRO A 168 5.71 -17.42 24.46
CA PRO A 168 5.01 -16.17 24.79
C PRO A 168 5.60 -14.95 24.06
N GLN A 169 6.89 -14.97 23.72
CA GLN A 169 7.57 -13.92 22.95
C GLN A 169 6.90 -13.71 21.59
N PHE A 170 6.50 -14.78 20.90
CA PHE A 170 5.79 -14.71 19.62
C PHE A 170 4.48 -13.94 19.75
N TRP A 171 3.67 -14.26 20.77
CA TRP A 171 2.41 -13.57 21.01
C TRP A 171 2.60 -12.10 21.39
N LEU A 172 3.63 -11.77 22.16
CA LEU A 172 3.98 -10.38 22.44
C LEU A 172 4.32 -9.62 21.16
N VAL A 173 5.10 -10.22 20.24
CA VAL A 173 5.42 -9.61 18.94
C VAL A 173 4.15 -9.42 18.12
N PHE A 174 3.29 -10.44 18.04
CA PHE A 174 2.02 -10.37 17.31
C PHE A 174 1.10 -9.27 17.84
N PHE A 175 0.91 -9.17 19.16
CA PHE A 175 0.08 -8.13 19.75
C PHE A 175 0.68 -6.74 19.57
N ALA A 176 2.01 -6.59 19.67
CA ALA A 176 2.68 -5.33 19.41
C ALA A 176 2.47 -4.88 17.96
N LEU A 177 2.59 -5.80 16.99
CA LEU A 177 2.30 -5.56 15.57
C LEU A 177 0.83 -5.20 15.33
N MET A 178 -0.12 -5.82 16.04
CA MET A 178 -1.53 -5.44 15.94
C MET A 178 -1.76 -4.02 16.43
N VAL A 179 -1.25 -3.66 17.61
CA VAL A 179 -1.40 -2.31 18.20
C VAL A 179 -0.78 -1.24 17.28
N GLU A 180 0.37 -1.56 16.71
CA GLU A 180 1.07 -0.76 15.71
C GLU A 180 0.17 -0.50 14.49
N GLN A 181 -0.38 -1.55 13.88
CA GLN A 181 -1.22 -1.46 12.69
C GLN A 181 -2.57 -0.79 12.93
N MET A 182 -3.17 -1.01 14.10
CA MET A 182 -4.37 -0.28 14.53
C MET A 182 -4.10 1.23 14.58
N GLY A 183 -2.93 1.61 15.12
CA GLY A 183 -2.44 2.98 15.16
C GLY A 183 -2.18 3.56 13.78
N ILE A 184 -1.49 2.83 12.88
CA ILE A 184 -1.26 3.24 11.47
C ILE A 184 -2.60 3.58 10.81
N SER A 185 -3.52 2.62 10.86
CA SER A 185 -4.76 2.66 10.10
C SER A 185 -5.59 3.89 10.49
N THR A 186 -5.81 4.05 11.79
CA THR A 186 -6.58 5.15 12.37
C THR A 186 -5.89 6.50 12.11
N SER A 187 -4.57 6.57 12.29
CA SER A 187 -3.78 7.78 12.06
C SER A 187 -3.92 8.25 10.61
N ASN A 188 -3.76 7.35 9.64
CA ASN A 188 -3.89 7.68 8.22
C ASN A 188 -5.30 8.17 7.89
N THR A 189 -6.33 7.46 8.36
CA THR A 189 -7.72 7.83 8.09
C THR A 189 -8.08 9.19 8.69
N MET A 190 -7.62 9.48 9.92
CA MET A 190 -7.84 10.79 10.55
C MET A 190 -7.07 11.90 9.84
N ALA A 191 -5.81 11.65 9.46
CA ALA A 191 -5.00 12.62 8.72
C ALA A 191 -5.61 12.98 7.36
N ASP A 192 -6.07 11.97 6.62
CA ASP A 192 -6.74 12.15 5.33
C ASP A 192 -8.01 12.98 5.50
N THR A 193 -8.82 12.65 6.51
CA THR A 193 -10.08 13.36 6.82
C THR A 193 -9.82 14.83 7.18
N VAL A 194 -8.87 15.09 8.10
CA VAL A 194 -8.49 16.45 8.50
C VAL A 194 -7.94 17.24 7.32
N CYS A 195 -7.08 16.62 6.50
CA CYS A 195 -6.50 17.26 5.32
C CYS A 195 -7.57 17.67 4.31
N MET A 196 -8.50 16.77 4.00
CA MET A 196 -9.60 17.01 3.06
C MET A 196 -10.54 18.11 3.56
N GLN A 197 -10.81 18.17 4.87
CA GLN A 197 -11.62 19.22 5.46
C GLN A 197 -10.95 20.60 5.42
N ILE A 198 -9.63 20.68 5.67
CA ILE A 198 -8.87 21.93 5.55
C ILE A 198 -8.84 22.41 4.09
N LEU A 199 -8.74 21.48 3.13
CA LEU A 199 -8.71 21.81 1.70
C LEU A 199 -10.09 22.23 1.14
N GLY A 200 -11.19 21.69 1.68
CA GLY A 200 -12.54 22.02 1.24
C GLY A 200 -12.75 21.81 -0.26
N SER A 201 -13.07 22.89 -1.00
CA SER A 201 -13.25 22.87 -2.46
C SER A 201 -11.96 22.61 -3.24
N GLU A 202 -10.79 22.75 -2.62
CA GLU A 202 -9.48 22.51 -3.25
C GLU A 202 -8.95 21.08 -3.03
N SER A 203 -9.84 20.10 -2.86
CA SER A 203 -9.50 18.68 -2.61
C SER A 203 -8.55 18.06 -3.65
N HIS A 204 -8.55 18.55 -4.89
CA HIS A 204 -7.60 18.15 -5.93
C HIS A 204 -6.12 18.42 -5.56
N LYS A 205 -5.84 19.28 -4.57
CA LYS A 205 -4.48 19.55 -4.06
C LYS A 205 -4.04 18.60 -2.95
N TYR A 206 -4.83 17.57 -2.62
CA TYR A 206 -4.53 16.58 -1.58
C TYR A 206 -3.16 15.92 -1.75
N GLY A 207 -2.82 15.48 -2.97
CA GLY A 207 -1.51 14.88 -3.27
C GLY A 207 -0.33 15.79 -2.92
N ARG A 208 -0.49 17.12 -3.03
CA ARG A 208 0.54 18.10 -2.64
C ARG A 208 0.77 18.18 -1.13
N GLN A 209 -0.21 17.77 -0.33
CA GLN A 209 -0.06 17.69 1.12
C GLN A 209 0.57 16.35 1.50
N ARG A 210 0.07 15.26 0.92
CA ARG A 210 0.51 13.89 1.18
C ARG A 210 1.97 13.64 0.79
N LEU A 211 2.49 14.34 -0.24
CA LEU A 211 3.90 14.20 -0.68
C LEU A 211 4.90 14.48 0.44
N TRP A 212 4.56 15.33 1.42
CA TRP A 212 5.46 15.63 2.55
C TRP A 212 5.74 14.41 3.41
N GLY A 213 4.82 13.43 3.43
CA GLY A 213 5.06 12.15 4.09
C GLY A 213 6.13 11.32 3.39
N THR A 214 6.08 11.22 2.06
CA THR A 214 7.11 10.54 1.26
C THR A 214 8.48 11.19 1.45
N ILE A 215 8.55 12.53 1.46
CA ILE A 215 9.80 13.25 1.75
C ILE A 215 10.33 12.88 3.14
N GLY A 216 9.45 12.90 4.16
CA GLY A 216 9.81 12.53 5.53
C GLY A 216 10.40 11.13 5.62
N MET A 217 9.73 10.14 5.00
CA MET A 217 10.19 8.76 4.95
C MET A 217 11.55 8.63 4.26
N GLY A 218 11.75 9.27 3.11
CA GLY A 218 13.01 9.19 2.37
C GLY A 218 14.20 9.78 3.13
N VAL A 219 14.02 10.91 3.81
CA VAL A 219 15.09 11.53 4.62
C VAL A 219 15.47 10.62 5.78
N SER A 220 14.48 10.13 6.55
CA SER A 220 14.77 9.35 7.74
C SER A 220 15.25 7.94 7.43
N ALA A 221 14.88 7.35 6.28
CA ALA A 221 15.34 6.02 5.89
C ALA A 221 16.86 5.95 5.72
N ILE A 222 17.48 6.92 5.04
CA ILE A 222 18.95 6.99 4.91
C ILE A 222 19.58 7.19 6.30
N LEU A 223 19.03 8.13 7.09
CA LEU A 223 19.55 8.45 8.41
C LEU A 223 19.53 7.22 9.33
N TYR A 224 18.40 6.52 9.43
CA TYR A 224 18.26 5.33 10.27
C TYR A 224 19.11 4.18 9.76
N GLY A 225 19.16 3.95 8.44
CA GLY A 225 20.02 2.94 7.84
C GLY A 225 21.50 3.15 8.19
N TYR A 226 22.00 4.39 8.04
CA TYR A 226 23.36 4.76 8.44
C TYR A 226 23.60 4.58 9.94
N LEU A 227 22.69 5.07 10.79
CA LEU A 227 22.86 5.01 12.25
C LEU A 227 22.88 3.56 12.76
N ILE A 228 22.06 2.67 12.19
CA ILE A 228 22.06 1.25 12.56
C ILE A 228 23.40 0.61 12.20
N ASP A 229 23.89 0.81 10.96
CA ASP A 229 25.16 0.24 10.54
C ASP A 229 26.35 0.78 11.34
N TRP A 230 26.35 2.07 11.66
CA TRP A 230 27.38 2.71 12.49
C TRP A 230 27.38 2.20 13.93
N TYR A 231 26.20 2.10 14.56
CA TYR A 231 26.08 1.65 15.94
C TYR A 231 26.37 0.15 16.10
N SER A 232 26.11 -0.65 15.05
CA SER A 232 26.29 -2.09 15.08
C SER A 232 27.69 -2.57 14.68
N GLN A 233 28.67 -1.67 14.59
CA GLN A 233 30.04 -2.05 14.22
C GLN A 233 30.63 -3.00 15.27
N GLY A 234 31.04 -4.19 14.85
CA GLY A 234 31.62 -5.22 15.72
C GLY A 234 30.60 -6.06 16.49
N LEU A 235 29.29 -5.88 16.26
CA LEU A 235 28.25 -6.77 16.78
C LEU A 235 27.95 -7.91 15.79
N PRO A 236 27.60 -9.12 16.28
CA PRO A 236 27.25 -10.25 15.43
C PRO A 236 25.92 -10.01 14.67
N GLU A 237 25.02 -9.22 15.24
CA GLU A 237 23.74 -8.84 14.64
C GLU A 237 23.57 -7.32 14.61
N LYS A 238 22.79 -6.82 13.65
CA LYS A 238 22.48 -5.38 13.53
C LYS A 238 21.49 -4.96 14.62
N ASP A 239 21.88 -3.99 15.44
CA ASP A 239 21.06 -3.43 16.52
C ASP A 239 20.26 -2.22 16.03
N TYR A 240 18.93 -2.35 16.12
CA TYR A 240 17.98 -1.34 15.66
C TYR A 240 17.76 -0.19 16.67
N LEU A 241 18.43 -0.19 17.83
CA LEU A 241 18.27 0.82 18.88
C LEU A 241 18.31 2.28 18.37
N PRO A 242 19.26 2.69 17.50
CA PRO A 242 19.32 4.08 17.05
C PRO A 242 18.06 4.50 16.27
N ALA A 243 17.49 3.59 15.47
CA ALA A 243 16.26 3.84 14.73
C ALA A 243 15.04 3.88 15.66
N VAL A 244 15.02 3.06 16.71
CA VAL A 244 13.96 3.10 17.74
C VAL A 244 13.99 4.42 18.50
N ILE A 245 15.16 4.89 18.93
CA ILE A 245 15.32 6.20 19.58
C ILE A 245 14.91 7.33 18.64
N GLY A 246 15.36 7.28 17.38
CA GLY A 246 14.95 8.24 16.34
C GLY A 246 13.43 8.29 16.16
N CYS A 247 12.78 7.13 16.08
CA CYS A 247 11.33 7.01 16.01
C CYS A 247 10.65 7.66 17.22
N ILE A 248 11.08 7.38 18.45
CA ILE A 248 10.52 7.99 19.67
C ILE A 248 10.64 9.51 19.65
N VAL A 249 11.82 10.05 19.31
CA VAL A 249 12.07 11.50 19.29
C VAL A 249 11.19 12.20 18.25
N VAL A 250 11.13 11.66 17.03
CA VAL A 250 10.35 12.25 15.94
C VAL A 250 8.85 12.11 16.19
N MET A 251 8.38 10.96 16.69
CA MET A 251 6.97 10.74 17.02
C MET A 251 6.52 11.56 18.23
N PHE A 252 7.40 11.86 19.19
CA PHE A 252 7.09 12.80 20.26
C PHE A 252 6.82 14.21 19.71
N ALA A 253 7.63 14.67 18.75
CA ALA A 253 7.38 15.94 18.06
C ALA A 253 6.04 15.90 17.29
N ASP A 254 5.70 14.77 16.67
CA ASP A 254 4.42 14.56 15.99
C ASP A 254 3.23 14.66 16.97
N VAL A 255 3.31 14.01 18.13
CA VAL A 255 2.28 14.09 19.18
C VAL A 255 2.07 15.54 19.63
N VAL A 256 3.15 16.30 19.86
CA VAL A 256 3.05 17.72 20.22
C VAL A 256 2.39 18.54 19.10
N LEU A 257 2.71 18.24 17.84
CA LEU A 257 2.11 18.92 16.69
C LEU A 257 0.61 18.61 16.59
N VAL A 258 0.20 17.34 16.65
CA VAL A 258 -1.20 16.92 16.60
C VAL A 258 -2.00 17.50 17.77
N ALA A 259 -1.41 17.55 18.97
CA ALA A 259 -2.06 18.13 20.15
C ALA A 259 -2.39 19.62 19.95
N ARG A 260 -1.56 20.35 19.21
CA ARG A 260 -1.74 21.77 18.88
C ARG A 260 -2.52 22.00 17.58
N MET A 261 -2.68 20.98 16.75
CA MET A 261 -3.37 21.09 15.48
C MET A 261 -4.86 21.35 15.68
N ARG A 262 -5.42 22.25 14.86
CA ARG A 262 -6.85 22.47 14.80
C ARG A 262 -7.48 21.38 13.95
N ILE A 263 -8.40 20.63 14.54
CA ILE A 263 -9.12 19.55 13.87
C ILE A 263 -10.52 20.10 13.57
N PRO A 264 -10.84 20.40 12.30
CA PRO A 264 -12.19 20.79 11.92
C PRO A 264 -13.16 19.62 12.15
N PHE A 265 -14.40 19.94 12.52
CA PHE A 265 -15.43 18.94 12.74
C PHE A 265 -16.14 18.63 11.41
N PRO A 266 -16.46 17.37 11.12
CA PRO A 266 -17.36 17.04 10.00
C PRO A 266 -18.71 17.72 10.21
N LYS A 267 -19.30 18.25 9.13
CA LYS A 267 -20.75 18.49 9.07
C LYS A 267 -21.40 17.19 8.63
N ASP A 268 -22.45 16.77 9.34
CA ASP A 268 -23.19 15.53 9.09
C ASP A 268 -23.47 15.32 7.60
N GLN A 269 -22.96 14.22 7.05
CA GLN A 269 -23.27 13.78 5.69
C GLN A 269 -23.97 12.43 5.78
N ARG A 270 -25.28 12.42 5.48
CA ARG A 270 -26.12 11.22 5.57
C ARG A 270 -25.72 10.21 4.49
N LEU A 271 -25.56 8.95 4.90
CA LEU A 271 -25.33 7.80 4.03
C LEU A 271 -26.60 7.43 3.24
N ARG A 272 -26.47 7.25 1.93
CA ARG A 272 -27.49 6.61 1.07
C ARG A 272 -26.92 5.29 0.52
N MET A 273 -27.29 4.17 1.14
CA MET A 273 -26.75 2.83 0.83
C MET A 273 -27.45 2.11 -0.34
N GLY A 274 -28.63 2.58 -0.78
CA GLY A 274 -29.45 1.89 -1.78
C GLY A 274 -28.92 1.93 -3.22
N GLU A 275 -28.24 3.00 -3.63
CA GLU A 275 -27.78 3.23 -5.02
C GLU A 275 -26.38 2.66 -5.31
N VAL A 276 -25.64 2.26 -4.27
CA VAL A 276 -24.24 1.84 -4.39
C VAL A 276 -24.12 0.42 -4.97
N ARG A 277 -25.05 -0.47 -4.62
CA ARG A 277 -25.02 -1.89 -5.04
C ARG A 277 -25.13 -2.05 -6.56
N THR A 278 -26.04 -1.32 -7.20
CA THR A 278 -26.29 -1.43 -8.65
C THR A 278 -25.09 -0.95 -9.47
N LYS A 279 -24.39 0.11 -9.03
CA LYS A 279 -23.17 0.59 -9.70
C LYS A 279 -21.96 -0.31 -9.48
N LEU A 280 -21.82 -0.92 -8.29
CA LEU A 280 -20.72 -1.84 -7.99
C LEU A 280 -20.73 -3.10 -8.88
N MET A 281 -21.92 -3.53 -9.31
CA MET A 281 -22.07 -4.71 -10.16
C MET A 281 -21.85 -4.43 -11.65
N HIS A 282 -21.50 -3.20 -12.04
CA HIS A 282 -21.19 -2.89 -13.43
C HIS A 282 -19.86 -3.56 -13.84
N PRO A 283 -19.78 -4.24 -15.00
CA PRO A 283 -18.60 -5.04 -15.39
C PRO A 283 -17.29 -4.24 -15.42
N ARG A 284 -17.33 -2.96 -15.81
CA ARG A 284 -16.17 -2.06 -15.76
C ARG A 284 -15.65 -1.79 -14.34
N VAL A 285 -16.55 -1.71 -13.36
CA VAL A 285 -16.20 -1.49 -11.94
C VAL A 285 -15.66 -2.77 -11.34
N LEU A 286 -16.25 -3.93 -11.66
CA LEU A 286 -15.74 -5.24 -11.25
C LEU A 286 -14.32 -5.50 -11.76
N LEU A 287 -14.05 -5.20 -13.04
CA LEU A 287 -12.70 -5.31 -13.61
C LEU A 287 -11.70 -4.40 -12.86
N PHE A 288 -12.09 -3.16 -12.58
CA PHE A 288 -11.28 -2.24 -11.79
C PHE A 288 -11.00 -2.77 -10.38
N LEU A 289 -12.02 -3.27 -9.66
CA LEU A 289 -11.85 -3.84 -8.32
C LEU A 289 -10.92 -5.07 -8.35
N MET A 290 -11.05 -5.94 -9.34
CA MET A 290 -10.13 -7.07 -9.53
C MET A 290 -8.69 -6.59 -9.76
N THR A 291 -8.49 -5.55 -10.57
CA THR A 291 -7.16 -4.97 -10.79
C THR A 291 -6.59 -4.34 -9.51
N VAL A 292 -7.42 -3.67 -8.71
CA VAL A 292 -7.02 -3.13 -7.41
C VAL A 292 -6.62 -4.25 -6.45
N TYR A 293 -7.35 -5.38 -6.46
CA TYR A 293 -7.01 -6.54 -5.65
C TYR A 293 -5.66 -7.16 -6.05
N VAL A 294 -5.45 -7.37 -7.36
CA VAL A 294 -4.19 -7.89 -7.91
C VAL A 294 -3.01 -6.97 -7.57
N MET A 295 -3.16 -5.67 -7.80
CA MET A 295 -2.15 -4.69 -7.42
C MET A 295 -1.88 -4.70 -5.91
N GLY A 296 -2.92 -4.86 -5.08
CA GLY A 296 -2.75 -5.02 -3.64
C GLY A 296 -1.94 -6.25 -3.26
N MET A 297 -2.19 -7.38 -3.92
CA MET A 297 -1.42 -8.61 -3.71
C MET A 297 0.05 -8.43 -4.08
N SER A 298 0.32 -7.98 -5.30
CA SER A 298 1.70 -7.84 -5.81
C SER A 298 2.49 -6.78 -5.03
N LEU A 299 1.88 -5.61 -4.73
CA LEU A 299 2.52 -4.58 -3.91
C LEU A 299 2.71 -5.04 -2.45
N GLY A 300 1.79 -5.83 -1.89
CA GLY A 300 1.95 -6.41 -0.57
C GLY A 300 3.16 -7.34 -0.47
N ILE A 301 3.40 -8.17 -1.50
CA ILE A 301 4.59 -9.03 -1.56
C ILE A 301 5.86 -8.16 -1.60
N VAL A 302 5.87 -7.12 -2.43
CA VAL A 302 6.99 -6.16 -2.49
C VAL A 302 7.23 -5.50 -1.13
N TRP A 303 6.19 -5.01 -0.44
CA TRP A 303 6.36 -4.30 0.82
C TRP A 303 6.88 -5.17 1.96
N VAL A 304 6.50 -6.45 2.00
CA VAL A 304 6.93 -7.36 3.08
C VAL A 304 8.28 -7.98 2.78
N PHE A 305 8.51 -8.45 1.55
CA PHE A 305 9.62 -9.35 1.23
C PHE A 305 10.78 -8.66 0.48
N LYS A 306 10.62 -7.45 -0.08
CA LYS A 306 11.68 -6.80 -0.87
C LYS A 306 12.95 -6.58 -0.05
N LEU A 307 12.83 -6.01 1.15
CA LEU A 307 14.01 -5.73 1.97
C LEU A 307 14.65 -7.00 2.54
N MET A 308 13.89 -8.10 2.66
CA MET A 308 14.43 -9.44 2.94
C MET A 308 15.25 -9.94 1.76
N LEU A 309 14.75 -9.79 0.52
CA LEU A 309 15.50 -10.16 -0.68
C LEU A 309 16.79 -9.35 -0.80
N VAL A 310 16.74 -8.03 -0.55
CA VAL A 310 17.94 -7.17 -0.53
C VAL A 310 18.94 -7.69 0.48
N GLU A 311 18.48 -8.13 1.66
CA GLU A 311 19.35 -8.70 2.69
C GLU A 311 19.97 -10.03 2.28
N ASP A 312 19.16 -10.95 1.75
CA ASP A 312 19.63 -12.27 1.33
C ASP A 312 20.64 -12.15 0.17
N VAL A 313 20.42 -11.26 -0.79
CA VAL A 313 21.36 -11.01 -1.90
C VAL A 313 22.63 -10.31 -1.42
N ALA A 314 22.53 -9.35 -0.50
CA ALA A 314 23.70 -8.66 0.04
C ALA A 314 24.61 -9.60 0.84
N LEU A 315 24.04 -10.47 1.68
CA LEU A 315 24.78 -11.46 2.46
C LEU A 315 25.36 -12.58 1.60
N ALA A 316 24.70 -12.93 0.49
CA ALA A 316 25.25 -13.85 -0.50
C ALA A 316 26.42 -13.24 -1.29
N TRP A 317 26.43 -11.91 -1.47
CA TRP A 317 27.51 -11.18 -2.14
C TRP A 317 28.72 -10.97 -1.24
N ASP A 318 28.49 -10.60 0.03
CA ASP A 318 29.50 -10.43 1.07
C ASP A 318 28.88 -10.77 2.45
N PRO A 319 29.31 -11.85 3.12
CA PRO A 319 28.77 -12.24 4.42
C PRO A 319 28.89 -11.16 5.50
N GLU A 320 29.90 -10.29 5.42
CA GLU A 320 30.14 -9.21 6.37
C GLU A 320 29.76 -7.83 5.80
N PHE A 321 28.78 -7.77 4.89
CA PHE A 321 28.41 -6.54 4.18
C PHE A 321 28.16 -5.35 5.16
N PRO A 322 29.06 -4.35 5.20
CA PRO A 322 29.09 -3.40 6.31
C PRO A 322 27.94 -2.39 6.24
N ALA A 323 27.49 -2.04 5.04
CA ALA A 323 26.50 -0.99 4.75
C ALA A 323 25.09 -1.55 4.47
N LEU A 324 24.73 -2.68 5.07
CA LEU A 324 23.49 -3.41 4.80
C LEU A 324 22.24 -2.57 5.05
N LYS A 325 22.15 -1.96 6.22
CA LYS A 325 20.97 -1.18 6.63
C LYS A 325 20.93 0.17 5.93
N LEU A 326 22.09 0.76 5.64
CA LEU A 326 22.22 1.92 4.79
C LEU A 326 21.70 1.64 3.37
N LEU A 327 22.05 0.50 2.77
CA LEU A 327 21.53 0.11 1.46
C LEU A 327 19.99 -0.02 1.47
N GLN A 328 19.43 -0.66 2.50
CA GLN A 328 17.97 -0.75 2.66
C GLN A 328 17.33 0.65 2.82
N GLY A 329 17.96 1.54 3.60
CA GLY A 329 17.55 2.94 3.74
C GLY A 329 17.63 3.72 2.42
N MET A 330 18.67 3.51 1.63
CA MET A 330 18.84 4.11 0.30
C MET A 330 17.79 3.61 -0.69
N ASN A 331 17.41 2.34 -0.64
CA ASN A 331 16.31 1.79 -1.44
C ASN A 331 15.02 2.57 -1.16
N ILE A 332 14.62 2.69 0.11
CA ILE A 332 13.40 3.44 0.51
C ILE A 332 13.51 4.91 0.09
N ALA A 333 14.70 5.51 0.19
CA ALA A 333 14.88 6.91 -0.16
C ALA A 333 14.82 7.19 -1.66
N ILE A 334 15.43 6.34 -2.49
CA ILE A 334 15.34 6.46 -3.95
C ILE A 334 13.91 6.20 -4.41
N GLU A 335 13.28 5.17 -3.85
CA GLU A 335 11.87 4.87 -4.03
C GLU A 335 11.00 6.10 -3.71
N SER A 336 11.27 6.80 -2.62
CA SER A 336 10.53 7.98 -2.17
C SER A 336 10.80 9.24 -3.03
N PHE A 337 12.06 9.63 -3.18
CA PHE A 337 12.42 10.90 -3.81
C PHE A 337 12.35 10.88 -5.33
N LEU A 338 12.82 9.79 -5.93
CA LEU A 338 12.96 9.68 -7.39
C LEU A 338 11.82 8.87 -8.00
N GLY A 339 11.29 7.88 -7.28
CA GLY A 339 10.08 7.16 -7.65
C GLY A 339 8.82 7.97 -7.33
N GLU A 340 8.48 8.13 -6.05
CA GLU A 340 7.14 8.57 -5.70
C GLU A 340 6.86 10.05 -5.97
N VAL A 341 7.75 10.95 -5.55
CA VAL A 341 7.51 12.41 -5.60
C VAL A 341 7.21 12.92 -7.03
N PRO A 342 8.01 12.59 -8.07
CA PRO A 342 7.75 13.08 -9.42
C PRO A 342 6.42 12.55 -9.98
N PHE A 343 6.15 11.27 -9.78
CA PHE A 343 4.96 10.61 -10.34
C PHE A 343 3.67 11.02 -9.63
N PHE A 344 3.69 11.24 -8.31
CA PHE A 344 2.56 11.86 -7.61
C PHE A 344 2.28 13.29 -8.11
N PHE A 345 3.31 14.06 -8.46
CA PHE A 345 3.13 15.42 -8.96
C PHE A 345 2.46 15.45 -10.35
N ILE A 346 2.83 14.53 -11.25
CA ILE A 346 2.32 14.49 -12.63
C ILE A 346 1.12 13.54 -12.82
N ALA A 347 0.74 12.76 -11.80
CA ALA A 347 -0.31 11.73 -11.91
C ALA A 347 -1.62 12.25 -12.52
N GLY A 348 -2.10 13.42 -12.07
CA GLY A 348 -3.33 14.01 -12.58
C GLY A 348 -3.26 14.33 -14.09
N MET A 349 -2.12 14.82 -14.56
CA MET A 349 -1.89 15.09 -15.99
C MET A 349 -1.91 13.80 -16.81
N LEU A 350 -1.26 12.74 -16.31
CA LEU A 350 -1.23 11.45 -16.98
C LEU A 350 -2.61 10.79 -17.03
N ILE A 351 -3.37 10.85 -15.94
CA ILE A 351 -4.75 10.32 -15.88
C ILE A 351 -5.65 11.07 -16.87
N GLN A 352 -5.54 12.40 -16.96
CA GLN A 352 -6.34 13.20 -17.89
C GLN A 352 -5.99 12.94 -19.35
N ARG A 353 -4.70 12.68 -19.67
CA ARG A 353 -4.25 12.46 -21.05
C ARG A 353 -4.42 11.03 -21.54
N LEU A 354 -4.14 10.04 -20.68
CA LEU A 354 -4.11 8.62 -21.04
C LEU A 354 -5.39 7.88 -20.65
N GLY A 355 -6.18 8.45 -19.72
CA GLY A 355 -7.31 7.80 -19.11
C GLY A 355 -6.91 6.77 -18.04
N TYR A 356 -7.90 6.31 -17.26
CA TYR A 356 -7.68 5.39 -16.15
C TYR A 356 -7.14 4.03 -16.59
N THR A 357 -7.68 3.44 -17.67
CA THR A 357 -7.27 2.11 -18.13
C THR A 357 -5.79 2.04 -18.48
N ALA A 358 -5.28 3.01 -19.26
CA ALA A 358 -3.89 3.03 -19.67
C ALA A 358 -2.94 3.27 -18.48
N VAL A 359 -3.33 4.12 -17.53
CA VAL A 359 -2.55 4.36 -16.30
C VAL A 359 -2.46 3.10 -15.44
N LEU A 360 -3.57 2.38 -15.26
CA LEU A 360 -3.57 1.11 -14.53
C LEU A 360 -2.73 0.04 -15.23
N ALA A 361 -2.85 -0.09 -16.55
CA ALA A 361 -2.03 -1.00 -17.33
C ALA A 361 -0.53 -0.66 -17.25
N THR A 362 -0.17 0.62 -17.33
CA THR A 362 1.22 1.08 -17.19
C THR A 362 1.78 0.74 -15.80
N SER A 363 0.96 0.89 -14.75
CA SER A 363 1.35 0.57 -13.38
C SER A 363 1.62 -0.93 -13.21
N LEU A 364 0.75 -1.79 -13.77
CA LEU A 364 0.93 -3.25 -13.79
C LEU A 364 2.19 -3.66 -14.56
N VAL A 365 2.41 -3.12 -15.77
CA VAL A 365 3.61 -3.41 -16.56
C VAL A 365 4.87 -3.00 -15.80
N SER A 366 4.87 -1.79 -15.22
CA SER A 366 6.00 -1.30 -14.43
C SER A 366 6.29 -2.20 -13.23
N LEU A 367 5.25 -2.64 -12.51
CA LEU A 367 5.39 -3.55 -11.38
C LEU A 367 5.93 -4.92 -11.81
N GLY A 368 5.38 -5.47 -12.90
CA GLY A 368 5.83 -6.73 -13.46
C GLY A 368 7.30 -6.70 -13.88
N VAL A 369 7.71 -5.66 -14.61
CA VAL A 369 9.11 -5.44 -15.00
C VAL A 369 10.01 -5.27 -13.77
N ARG A 370 9.60 -4.46 -12.78
CA ARG A 370 10.34 -4.27 -11.51
C ARG A 370 10.61 -5.60 -10.81
N CYS A 371 9.58 -6.43 -10.64
CA CYS A 371 9.69 -7.74 -10.01
C CYS A 371 10.57 -8.72 -10.83
N CYS A 372 10.47 -8.72 -12.15
CA CYS A 372 11.37 -9.50 -13.01
C CYS A 372 12.83 -9.04 -12.93
N LEU A 373 13.08 -7.73 -12.80
CA LEU A 373 14.44 -7.21 -12.70
C LEU A 373 15.13 -7.65 -11.40
N TYR A 374 14.40 -7.78 -10.29
CA TYR A 374 14.96 -8.28 -9.03
C TYR A 374 15.61 -9.65 -9.15
N TYR A 375 15.11 -10.53 -10.02
CA TYR A 375 15.71 -11.84 -10.28
C TYR A 375 17.13 -11.74 -10.85
N THR A 376 17.41 -10.70 -11.63
CA THR A 376 18.72 -10.51 -12.29
C THR A 376 19.77 -9.88 -11.37
N VAL A 377 19.40 -9.51 -10.15
CA VAL A 377 20.27 -8.77 -9.24
C VAL A 377 21.21 -9.73 -8.50
N SER A 378 22.47 -9.75 -8.91
CA SER A 378 23.55 -10.41 -8.15
C SER A 378 24.36 -9.42 -7.31
N ASN A 379 24.47 -8.16 -7.76
CA ASN A 379 25.10 -7.08 -7.00
C ASN A 379 24.01 -6.27 -6.29
N PRO A 380 24.01 -6.18 -4.95
CA PRO A 380 22.92 -5.59 -4.18
C PRO A 380 22.72 -4.08 -4.45
N TRP A 381 23.71 -3.39 -5.02
CA TRP A 381 23.56 -1.98 -5.40
C TRP A 381 22.62 -1.78 -6.61
N TYR A 382 22.37 -2.81 -7.42
CA TYR A 382 21.43 -2.72 -8.55
C TYR A 382 19.96 -2.67 -8.16
N PHE A 383 19.60 -2.93 -6.90
CA PHE A 383 18.25 -2.64 -6.43
C PHE A 383 17.90 -1.14 -6.56
N LEU A 384 18.88 -0.26 -6.31
CA LEU A 384 18.67 1.20 -6.31
C LEU A 384 18.09 1.76 -7.63
N PRO A 385 18.67 1.50 -8.82
CA PRO A 385 18.08 1.98 -10.08
C PRO A 385 16.73 1.30 -10.40
N ILE A 386 16.50 0.08 -9.94
CA ILE A 386 15.22 -0.62 -10.13
C ILE A 386 14.09 0.09 -9.35
N GLU A 387 14.39 0.62 -8.16
CA GLU A 387 13.42 1.34 -7.32
C GLU A 387 12.84 2.61 -7.97
N LEU A 388 13.50 3.17 -8.99
CA LEU A 388 12.97 4.30 -9.77
C LEU A 388 11.61 3.97 -10.42
N LEU A 389 11.37 2.69 -10.74
CA LEU A 389 10.11 2.21 -11.30
C LEU A 389 8.96 2.25 -10.28
N ASN A 390 9.23 2.42 -8.97
CA ASN A 390 8.17 2.48 -7.96
C ASN A 390 7.17 3.60 -8.22
N GLY A 391 7.61 4.75 -8.74
CA GLY A 391 6.70 5.85 -9.06
C GLY A 391 5.63 5.46 -10.09
N LEU A 392 6.05 4.74 -11.13
CA LEU A 392 5.16 4.22 -12.16
C LEU A 392 4.26 3.11 -11.63
N SER A 393 4.79 2.21 -10.79
CA SER A 393 4.06 1.07 -10.24
C SER A 393 3.06 1.46 -9.15
N TYR A 394 3.48 2.27 -8.17
CA TYR A 394 2.71 2.59 -6.97
C TYR A 394 2.03 3.96 -7.03
N SER A 395 2.76 5.05 -7.31
CA SER A 395 2.21 6.40 -7.18
C SER A 395 1.12 6.70 -8.22
N LEU A 396 1.32 6.27 -9.47
CA LEU A 396 0.30 6.39 -10.51
C LEU A 396 -0.93 5.53 -10.20
N PHE A 397 -0.72 4.26 -9.84
CA PHE A 397 -1.79 3.36 -9.42
C PHE A 397 -2.59 3.94 -8.26
N HIS A 398 -1.93 4.38 -7.18
CA HIS A 398 -2.59 4.89 -6.00
C HIS A 398 -3.45 6.12 -6.32
N SER A 399 -2.91 7.04 -7.13
CA SER A 399 -3.63 8.22 -7.60
C SER A 399 -4.83 7.86 -8.49
N ALA A 400 -4.64 6.93 -9.42
CA ALA A 400 -5.69 6.46 -10.32
C ALA A 400 -6.80 5.72 -9.57
N MET A 401 -6.43 4.86 -8.61
CA MET A 401 -7.35 4.12 -7.76
C MET A 401 -8.26 5.07 -6.98
N ALA A 402 -7.68 6.04 -6.27
CA ALA A 402 -8.45 7.03 -5.52
C ALA A 402 -9.30 7.93 -6.42
N SER A 403 -8.74 8.45 -7.53
CA SER A 403 -9.48 9.34 -8.43
C SER A 403 -10.63 8.61 -9.14
N TYR A 404 -10.42 7.36 -9.57
CA TYR A 404 -11.45 6.56 -10.23
C TYR A 404 -12.60 6.26 -9.27
N ALA A 405 -12.31 5.86 -8.02
CA ALA A 405 -13.33 5.62 -7.00
C ALA A 405 -14.24 6.83 -6.77
N SER A 406 -13.68 8.05 -6.73
CA SER A 406 -14.46 9.30 -6.65
C SER A 406 -15.27 9.59 -7.92
N PHE A 407 -14.73 9.23 -9.09
CA PHE A 407 -15.36 9.47 -10.39
C PHE A 407 -16.59 8.58 -10.62
N ILE A 408 -16.52 7.30 -10.28
CA ILE A 408 -17.66 6.37 -10.48
C ILE A 408 -18.74 6.49 -9.39
N ALA A 409 -18.44 7.15 -8.28
CA ALA A 409 -19.35 7.28 -7.14
C ALA A 409 -20.62 8.08 -7.50
N PRO A 410 -21.83 7.59 -7.13
CA PRO A 410 -23.03 8.43 -7.17
C PRO A 410 -22.90 9.62 -6.21
N GLN A 411 -23.63 10.71 -6.49
CA GLN A 411 -23.61 11.90 -5.65
C GLN A 411 -24.00 11.52 -4.20
N GLY A 412 -23.16 11.91 -3.24
CA GLY A 412 -23.36 11.57 -1.82
C GLY A 412 -22.84 10.19 -1.38
N ALA A 413 -22.29 9.37 -2.27
CA ALA A 413 -21.75 8.04 -1.94
C ALA A 413 -20.23 7.89 -2.19
N GLN A 414 -19.51 9.01 -2.36
CA GLN A 414 -18.06 9.01 -2.61
C GLN A 414 -17.26 8.31 -1.50
N ALA A 415 -17.56 8.61 -0.23
CA ALA A 415 -16.89 7.98 0.89
C ALA A 415 -17.10 6.45 0.94
N THR A 416 -18.31 5.98 0.63
CA THR A 416 -18.64 4.54 0.57
C THR A 416 -17.88 3.83 -0.53
N LEU A 417 -17.76 4.43 -1.71
CA LEU A 417 -17.05 3.78 -2.81
C LEU A 417 -15.54 3.79 -2.59
N GLN A 418 -15.00 4.86 -2.02
CA GLN A 418 -13.60 4.91 -1.57
C GLN A 418 -13.29 3.84 -0.53
N SER A 419 -14.19 3.60 0.43
CA SER A 419 -13.97 2.57 1.45
C SER A 419 -14.02 1.16 0.86
N VAL A 420 -14.91 0.88 -0.10
CA VAL A 420 -14.95 -0.41 -0.81
C VAL A 420 -13.65 -0.65 -1.58
N VAL A 421 -13.20 0.33 -2.37
CA VAL A 421 -11.96 0.22 -3.15
C VAL A 421 -10.74 0.03 -2.24
N ARG A 422 -10.67 0.77 -1.14
CA ARG A 422 -9.61 0.62 -0.12
C ARG A 422 -9.67 -0.76 0.55
N ALA A 423 -10.86 -1.27 0.86
CA ALA A 423 -11.04 -2.61 1.41
C ALA A 423 -10.57 -3.69 0.44
N THR A 424 -10.86 -3.54 -0.86
CA THR A 424 -10.38 -4.44 -1.91
C THR A 424 -8.85 -4.45 -1.99
N PHE A 425 -8.22 -3.27 -1.96
CA PHE A 425 -6.76 -3.16 -1.96
C PHE A 425 -6.14 -3.83 -0.72
N VAL A 426 -6.70 -3.56 0.46
CA VAL A 426 -6.27 -4.17 1.73
C VAL A 426 -6.46 -5.69 1.73
N GLY A 427 -7.55 -6.18 1.14
CA GLY A 427 -7.78 -7.61 0.96
C GLY A 427 -6.71 -8.28 0.09
N GLY A 428 -6.21 -7.58 -0.93
CA GLY A 428 -5.05 -8.02 -1.71
C GLY A 428 -3.77 -8.04 -0.88
N LEU A 429 -3.50 -7.00 -0.07
CA LEU A 429 -2.34 -6.97 0.83
C LEU A 429 -2.36 -8.12 1.84
N SER A 430 -3.53 -8.48 2.36
CA SER A 430 -3.66 -9.63 3.26
C SER A 430 -3.29 -10.93 2.57
N THR A 431 -3.78 -11.19 1.37
CA THR A 431 -3.42 -12.44 0.67
C THR A 431 -1.96 -12.45 0.21
N ALA A 432 -1.35 -11.27 0.00
CA ALA A 432 0.07 -11.12 -0.29
C ALA A 432 0.98 -11.74 0.77
N GLY A 433 0.65 -11.61 2.06
CA GLY A 433 1.47 -12.16 3.14
C GLY A 433 1.56 -13.68 3.06
N CYS A 434 0.42 -14.35 2.86
CA CYS A 434 0.33 -15.80 2.78
C CYS A 434 0.98 -16.33 1.50
N VAL A 435 0.59 -15.77 0.35
CA VAL A 435 1.12 -16.15 -0.97
C VAL A 435 2.63 -15.89 -1.01
N GLY A 436 3.06 -14.67 -0.67
CA GLY A 436 4.46 -14.28 -0.64
C GLY A 436 5.29 -15.13 0.33
N GLY A 437 4.77 -15.43 1.52
CA GLY A 437 5.47 -16.27 2.50
C GLY A 437 5.71 -17.70 1.99
N VAL A 438 4.71 -18.30 1.34
CA VAL A 438 4.85 -19.62 0.71
C VAL A 438 5.84 -19.57 -0.45
N LEU A 439 5.72 -18.61 -1.37
CA LEU A 439 6.66 -18.47 -2.50
C LEU A 439 8.10 -18.28 -2.00
N TYR A 440 8.31 -17.39 -1.04
CA TYR A 440 9.64 -17.06 -0.52
C TYR A 440 10.30 -18.27 0.14
N ASN A 441 9.53 -19.06 0.90
CA ASN A 441 10.05 -20.23 1.61
C ASN A 441 10.32 -21.44 0.71
N THR A 442 9.52 -21.62 -0.35
CA THR A 442 9.62 -22.81 -1.21
C THR A 442 10.56 -22.61 -2.40
N LEU A 443 10.67 -21.38 -2.92
CA LEU A 443 11.42 -21.07 -4.14
C LEU A 443 12.59 -20.11 -3.91
N GLY A 444 12.71 -19.55 -2.71
CA GLY A 444 13.63 -18.45 -2.41
C GLY A 444 13.14 -17.10 -2.94
N GLY A 445 13.76 -16.01 -2.46
CA GLY A 445 13.33 -14.66 -2.77
C GLY A 445 13.40 -14.30 -4.26
N SER A 446 14.51 -14.58 -4.95
CA SER A 446 14.69 -14.15 -6.34
C SER A 446 13.68 -14.78 -7.31
N ILE A 447 13.40 -16.08 -7.16
CA ILE A 447 12.43 -16.80 -7.99
C ILE A 447 11.00 -16.39 -7.60
N ALA A 448 10.73 -16.15 -6.32
CA ALA A 448 9.43 -15.66 -5.87
C ALA A 448 9.05 -14.34 -6.55
N PHE A 449 9.98 -13.36 -6.58
CA PHE A 449 9.74 -12.08 -7.27
C PHE A 449 9.63 -12.24 -8.79
N LEU A 450 10.39 -13.15 -9.41
CA LEU A 450 10.22 -13.45 -10.84
C LEU A 450 8.79 -13.94 -11.15
N GLN A 451 8.25 -14.84 -10.33
CA GLN A 451 6.89 -15.36 -10.51
C GLN A 451 5.82 -14.28 -10.37
N VAL A 452 5.95 -13.39 -9.38
CA VAL A 452 5.07 -12.23 -9.25
C VAL A 452 5.14 -11.34 -10.48
N GLY A 453 6.35 -11.09 -11.00
CA GLY A 453 6.55 -10.28 -12.19
C GLY A 453 5.90 -10.88 -13.45
N VAL A 454 6.09 -12.17 -13.68
CA VAL A 454 5.45 -12.90 -14.79
C VAL A 454 3.92 -12.91 -14.64
N PHE A 455 3.42 -13.08 -13.42
CA PHE A 455 2.00 -13.02 -13.12
C PHE A 455 1.41 -11.63 -13.47
N ASP A 456 2.04 -10.54 -13.04
CA ASP A 456 1.56 -9.18 -13.33
C ASP A 456 1.57 -8.87 -14.84
N LEU A 457 2.62 -9.31 -15.55
CA LEU A 457 2.72 -9.18 -17.02
C LEU A 457 1.68 -10.05 -17.75
N GLY A 458 1.36 -11.23 -17.24
CA GLY A 458 0.26 -12.05 -17.76
C GLY A 458 -1.10 -11.42 -17.49
N TYR A 459 -1.31 -10.90 -16.27
CA TYR A 459 -2.55 -10.27 -15.86
C TYR A 459 -2.85 -9.02 -16.67
N VAL A 460 -1.86 -8.18 -17.00
CA VAL A 460 -2.12 -6.98 -17.80
C VAL A 460 -2.64 -7.30 -19.20
N VAL A 461 -2.19 -8.42 -19.81
CA VAL A 461 -2.75 -8.89 -21.09
C VAL A 461 -4.22 -9.24 -20.93
N VAL A 462 -4.57 -10.00 -19.88
CA VAL A 462 -5.97 -10.33 -19.57
C VAL A 462 -6.80 -9.08 -19.30
N PHE A 463 -6.27 -8.14 -18.52
CA PHE A 463 -6.92 -6.87 -18.20
C PHE A 463 -7.26 -6.06 -19.47
N VAL A 464 -6.29 -5.90 -20.38
CA VAL A 464 -6.50 -5.17 -21.64
C VAL A 464 -7.50 -5.88 -22.54
N LEU A 465 -7.42 -7.22 -22.65
CA LEU A 465 -8.37 -8.02 -23.42
C LEU A 465 -9.80 -7.90 -22.87
N LEU A 466 -9.99 -8.07 -21.56
CA LEU A 466 -11.30 -7.91 -20.91
C LEU A 466 -11.84 -6.50 -21.06
N HIS A 467 -10.99 -5.48 -20.92
CA HIS A 467 -11.40 -4.09 -21.15
C HIS A 467 -11.92 -3.88 -22.58
N PHE A 468 -11.20 -4.40 -23.59
CA PHE A 468 -11.62 -4.32 -24.99
C PHE A 468 -12.92 -5.08 -25.25
N LEU A 469 -13.08 -6.30 -24.70
CA LEU A 469 -14.30 -7.09 -24.84
C LEU A 469 -15.52 -6.41 -24.20
N ILE A 470 -15.37 -5.85 -22.99
CA ILE A 470 -16.44 -5.10 -22.32
C ILE A 470 -16.82 -3.87 -23.13
N LYS A 471 -15.83 -3.16 -23.69
CA LYS A 471 -16.04 -2.00 -24.55
C LYS A 471 -16.79 -2.39 -25.83
N ARG A 472 -16.46 -3.52 -26.47
CA ARG A 472 -17.16 -4.01 -27.66
C ARG A 472 -18.60 -4.45 -27.37
N TYR A 473 -18.81 -5.17 -26.26
CA TYR A 473 -20.14 -5.66 -25.88
C TYR A 473 -21.12 -4.53 -25.55
N HIS A 474 -20.67 -3.52 -24.79
CA HIS A 474 -21.51 -2.36 -24.44
C HIS A 474 -21.52 -1.28 -25.53
N GLY A 475 -20.46 -1.17 -26.36
CA GLY A 475 -20.40 -0.24 -27.49
C GLY A 475 -21.36 -0.58 -28.63
N ASN A 476 -21.75 -1.85 -28.76
CA ASN A 476 -22.83 -2.27 -29.66
C ASN A 476 -24.23 -1.95 -29.10
N ALA A 477 -24.34 -1.54 -27.83
CA ALA A 477 -25.62 -1.21 -27.17
C ALA A 477 -25.90 0.31 -27.10
N THR A 478 -24.91 1.17 -27.35
CA THR A 478 -25.13 2.63 -27.40
C THR A 478 -25.56 3.06 -28.80
N GLY A 479 -26.86 3.32 -28.96
CA GLY A 479 -27.39 4.03 -30.12
C GLY A 479 -26.69 5.39 -30.30
N LYS A 480 -26.51 5.82 -31.55
CA LYS A 480 -25.87 7.09 -31.87
C LYS A 480 -26.71 8.23 -31.28
N CYS A 481 -26.12 9.01 -30.37
CA CYS A 481 -26.70 10.28 -29.95
C CYS A 481 -26.12 11.40 -30.82
N ARG A 482 -26.98 12.07 -31.59
CA ARG A 482 -26.63 13.25 -32.39
C ARG A 482 -27.06 14.50 -31.65
N ILE A 483 -26.17 15.47 -31.53
CA ILE A 483 -26.54 16.80 -31.04
C ILE A 483 -26.95 17.62 -32.27
N ALA A 484 -28.22 18.01 -32.32
CA ALA A 484 -28.74 18.93 -33.33
C ALA A 484 -28.88 20.32 -32.68
N CYS A 485 -28.08 21.28 -33.14
CA CYS A 485 -28.23 22.67 -32.70
C CYS A 485 -29.01 23.47 -33.75
N CYS A 486 -30.09 24.10 -33.34
CA CYS A 486 -30.90 24.99 -34.15
C CYS A 486 -30.71 26.44 -33.66
N ARG A 487 -30.50 27.37 -34.58
CA ARG A 487 -30.27 28.79 -34.29
C ARG A 487 -31.51 29.56 -34.73
N GLN A 488 -32.43 29.83 -33.81
CA GLN A 488 -33.62 30.63 -34.10
C GLN A 488 -34.11 31.34 -32.83
N GLY A 489 -34.20 32.67 -32.90
CA GLY A 489 -34.80 33.51 -31.87
C GLY A 489 -35.73 34.56 -32.51
N PRO A 490 -36.87 34.90 -31.90
CA PRO A 490 -37.71 35.99 -32.37
C PRO A 490 -37.06 37.34 -32.00
N HIS A 491 -37.10 38.31 -32.92
CA HIS A 491 -36.59 39.68 -32.75
C HIS A 491 -35.07 39.84 -32.62
N GLY A 492 -34.28 39.27 -33.55
CA GLY A 492 -32.90 39.70 -33.77
C GLY A 492 -31.92 39.40 -32.64
N ARG A 493 -32.22 38.44 -31.77
CA ARG A 493 -31.27 37.88 -30.78
C ARG A 493 -31.01 36.42 -31.10
N ASP A 494 -29.75 36.10 -31.35
CA ASP A 494 -29.28 34.74 -31.61
C ASP A 494 -29.33 33.90 -30.34
N TRP A 495 -30.25 32.93 -30.28
CA TRP A 495 -30.27 31.88 -29.28
C TRP A 495 -29.89 30.55 -29.94
N LEU A 496 -28.95 29.82 -29.34
CA LEU A 496 -28.56 28.49 -29.78
C LEU A 496 -29.32 27.46 -28.94
N TYR A 497 -30.24 26.72 -29.56
CA TYR A 497 -30.92 25.59 -28.92
C TYR A 497 -30.27 24.29 -29.39
N CYS A 498 -29.65 23.53 -28.49
CA CYS A 498 -29.10 22.22 -28.81
C CYS A 498 -29.98 21.12 -28.22
N ILE A 499 -30.43 20.19 -29.07
CA ILE A 499 -31.24 19.02 -28.70
C ILE A 499 -30.39 17.79 -28.94
N THR A 500 -30.24 16.94 -27.92
CA THR A 500 -29.60 15.63 -28.05
C THR A 500 -30.65 14.62 -28.50
N LEU A 501 -30.53 14.15 -29.75
CA LEU A 501 -31.34 13.07 -30.32
C LEU A 501 -30.60 11.75 -30.13
N CYS A 502 -31.07 10.88 -29.25
CA CYS A 502 -30.58 9.51 -29.15
C CYS A 502 -31.50 8.57 -29.94
N GLU A 503 -30.94 7.81 -30.88
CA GLU A 503 -31.67 6.72 -31.55
C GLU A 503 -31.97 5.61 -30.53
N SER A 504 -33.25 5.44 -30.22
CA SER A 504 -33.75 4.52 -29.20
C SER A 504 -33.59 3.06 -29.61
N SER A 505 -32.73 2.34 -28.90
CA SER A 505 -32.90 0.91 -28.62
C SER A 505 -32.71 0.68 -27.11
N CYS A 506 -33.53 1.36 -26.30
CA CYS A 506 -33.71 1.01 -24.89
C CYS A 506 -35.08 0.35 -24.78
N GLY A 507 -35.08 -0.99 -24.69
CA GLY A 507 -36.22 -1.70 -24.12
C GLY A 507 -36.31 -1.38 -22.63
N ASP A 508 -37.51 -1.00 -22.20
CA ASP A 508 -38.03 -0.97 -20.83
C ASP A 508 -37.04 -0.54 -19.72
N VAL A 509 -36.85 0.77 -19.59
CA VAL A 509 -36.56 1.37 -18.28
C VAL A 509 -37.66 2.38 -18.00
N LYS A 510 -38.50 2.03 -17.02
CA LYS A 510 -39.58 2.87 -16.50
C LYS A 510 -39.05 4.26 -16.14
N ASP A 511 -39.85 5.26 -16.54
CA ASP A 511 -39.80 6.65 -16.11
C ASP A 511 -39.33 6.79 -14.67
N ASP A 512 -38.25 7.56 -14.47
CA ASP A 512 -38.00 8.43 -13.31
C ASP A 512 -36.57 8.99 -13.41
N THR A 513 -36.34 9.92 -14.34
CA THR A 513 -35.23 10.88 -14.19
C THR A 513 -35.61 12.21 -14.82
N GLU A 514 -35.92 13.16 -13.93
CA GLU A 514 -36.03 14.59 -14.23
C GLU A 514 -34.78 15.07 -14.99
N VAL A 515 -34.99 15.61 -16.19
CA VAL A 515 -33.99 16.41 -16.89
C VAL A 515 -34.06 17.82 -16.30
N ASP A 516 -33.15 18.12 -15.38
CA ASP A 516 -32.96 19.46 -14.83
C ASP A 516 -32.50 20.43 -15.93
N ALA A 517 -33.44 21.21 -16.46
CA ALA A 517 -33.16 22.39 -17.26
C ALA A 517 -32.77 23.56 -16.35
N PHE A 518 -31.55 24.07 -16.54
CA PHE A 518 -31.04 25.30 -15.93
C PHE A 518 -31.97 26.49 -16.22
N THR A 519 -32.75 26.95 -15.22
CA THR A 519 -32.91 28.36 -14.84
C THR A 519 -33.51 28.47 -13.45
N ASN A 520 -32.74 28.98 -12.49
CA ASN A 520 -33.24 29.41 -11.18
C ASN A 520 -34.15 30.65 -11.36
N LYS A 521 -35.47 30.43 -11.40
CA LYS A 521 -36.51 31.42 -11.00
C LYS A 521 -37.67 30.69 -10.31
N PRO A 522 -38.31 31.29 -9.29
CA PRO A 522 -39.31 30.61 -8.46
C PRO A 522 -40.57 30.26 -9.25
N ARG A 523 -41.14 29.08 -8.95
CA ARG A 523 -42.43 28.57 -9.44
C ARG A 523 -43.57 29.47 -9.02
N GLU A 524 -44.04 30.34 -9.90
CA GLU A 524 -45.46 30.70 -10.03
C GLU A 524 -45.78 30.92 -11.51
N ALA A 525 -46.94 30.40 -11.95
CA ALA A 525 -47.52 30.52 -13.29
C ALA A 525 -46.91 29.69 -14.43
N MET A 526 -47.40 28.45 -14.58
CA MET A 526 -47.73 27.90 -15.91
C MET A 526 -48.79 26.81 -15.77
N LYS A 527 -50.06 27.21 -15.82
CA LYS A 527 -51.17 26.37 -16.26
C LYS A 527 -51.26 26.55 -17.77
N GLU A 528 -50.96 25.51 -18.55
CA GLU A 528 -51.65 25.13 -19.81
C GLU A 528 -50.85 24.08 -20.61
N PRO A 529 -51.54 23.23 -21.41
CA PRO A 529 -50.97 22.03 -22.01
C PRO A 529 -50.13 22.33 -23.26
N ILE A 530 -49.03 21.60 -23.42
CA ILE A 530 -48.14 21.69 -24.58
C ILE A 530 -48.86 21.09 -25.81
N LEU A 531 -49.30 21.97 -26.70
CA LEU A 531 -49.74 21.65 -28.06
C LEU A 531 -48.54 21.21 -28.91
N GLU A 532 -48.65 20.03 -29.51
CA GLU A 532 -47.82 19.59 -30.63
C GLU A 532 -47.79 20.66 -31.74
N LYS A 533 -46.61 21.25 -31.98
CA LYS A 533 -46.35 22.02 -33.20
C LYS A 533 -45.28 21.33 -34.03
N LYS A 534 -45.71 20.81 -35.18
CA LYS A 534 -44.89 20.37 -36.32
C LYS A 534 -43.79 21.40 -36.63
N CYS A 535 -42.54 20.94 -36.73
CA CYS A 535 -41.47 21.71 -37.38
C CYS A 535 -41.78 21.83 -38.89
N PRO A 536 -41.79 23.03 -39.48
CA PRO A 536 -41.79 23.20 -40.92
C PRO A 536 -40.39 22.97 -41.50
N GLU A 537 -40.35 22.46 -42.73
CA GLU A 537 -39.16 22.13 -43.50
C GLU A 537 -38.15 23.31 -43.56
N ALA A 538 -36.97 23.12 -42.98
CA ALA A 538 -35.86 24.08 -43.05
C ALA A 538 -34.92 23.74 -44.23
N PRO A 539 -34.36 24.75 -44.94
CA PRO A 539 -33.45 24.52 -46.05
C PRO A 539 -32.09 24.00 -45.55
N ARG A 540 -31.55 23.04 -46.30
CA ARG A 540 -30.22 22.44 -46.09
C ARG A 540 -29.13 23.52 -46.13
N THR A 541 -28.53 23.90 -45.01
CA THR A 541 -27.09 24.23 -44.95
C THR A 541 -26.56 24.33 -43.52
N MET A 542 -25.39 23.70 -43.32
CA MET A 542 -24.57 23.59 -42.10
C MET A 542 -25.12 22.76 -40.93
N VAL A 543 -25.10 21.43 -41.14
CA VAL A 543 -24.98 20.46 -40.07
C VAL A 543 -23.49 20.35 -39.72
N ALA A 544 -23.08 20.82 -38.55
CA ALA A 544 -21.79 20.42 -37.98
C ALA A 544 -21.97 19.03 -37.36
N THR A 545 -21.60 17.98 -38.09
CA THR A 545 -21.56 16.62 -37.56
C THR A 545 -20.32 16.47 -36.69
N HIS A 546 -20.50 16.40 -35.37
CA HIS A 546 -19.48 15.85 -34.48
C HIS A 546 -19.93 14.45 -34.01
N GLU A 547 -19.17 13.43 -34.41
CA GLU A 547 -19.26 12.10 -33.80
C GLU A 547 -18.65 12.17 -32.40
N ALA A 548 -19.49 12.29 -31.38
CA ALA A 548 -19.08 12.03 -30.01
C ALA A 548 -19.11 10.51 -29.79
N THR A 549 -17.96 9.85 -29.90
CA THR A 549 -17.78 8.51 -29.35
C THR A 549 -17.88 8.61 -27.83
N GLY A 550 -18.82 7.89 -27.23
CA GLY A 550 -19.34 8.07 -25.87
C GLY A 550 -18.41 7.81 -24.68
N ASP A 551 -17.15 8.24 -24.73
CA ASP A 551 -16.23 8.24 -23.58
C ASP A 551 -15.82 9.66 -23.11
N GLU A 552 -16.21 10.74 -23.81
CA GLU A 552 -15.95 12.11 -23.35
C GLU A 552 -17.23 12.97 -23.39
N CYS A 553 -17.96 13.02 -22.28
CA CYS A 553 -18.77 14.19 -21.97
C CYS A 553 -17.80 15.34 -21.65
N VAL A 554 -17.27 15.98 -22.69
CA VAL A 554 -16.68 17.31 -22.57
C VAL A 554 -17.79 18.22 -22.06
N ARG A 555 -17.71 18.64 -20.79
CA ARG A 555 -18.51 19.76 -20.29
C ARG A 555 -18.08 21.01 -21.05
N PHE A 556 -18.73 21.28 -22.17
CA PHE A 556 -18.74 22.62 -22.74
C PHE A 556 -19.65 23.48 -21.85
N ILE A 557 -19.02 24.23 -20.96
CA ILE A 557 -19.62 25.43 -20.37
C ILE A 557 -19.50 26.49 -21.46
N VAL A 558 -20.63 26.92 -22.01
CA VAL A 558 -20.74 28.17 -22.79
C VAL A 558 -21.26 29.25 -21.86
#